data_AF-A0A2S7D6J9-F1
#
_entry.id   AF-A0A2S7D6J9-F1
#
_cell.length_a   1.000
_cell.length_b   1.000
_cell.length_c   1.000
_cell.angle_alpha   90.00
_cell.angle_beta   90.00
_cell.angle_gamma   90.00
#
_symmetry.space_group_name_H-M   'P 1'
#
loop_
_entity.id
_entity.type
_entity.pdbx_description
1 polymer ?
#
loop_
_entity_poly.entity_id
_entity_poly.type
_entity_poly.pdbx_seq_one_letter_code
_entity_poly.pdbx_strand_id
1 'polypeptide(L)'
;MSATPPNQSRAARYAFMLVLGVLIGLITTVMVARALQARRDPLPDSLMQVLDYQLRALQPPPGEACVPAQQQARLQSLRLLADELEPAFAQTGEDRRFGEHAQALRVALAQAQAQRSAPSSCAAFVPIKRQISETCQACHRDFR
;
A
#
# COMPACT_ATOMS: atom_id res chain seq x y z
N MET A 1 -37.35 -60.14 -3.05
CA MET A 1 -36.77 -59.10 -2.19
C MET A 1 -36.74 -57.81 -2.99
N SER A 2 -37.73 -56.94 -2.82
CA SER A 2 -37.81 -55.65 -3.52
C SER A 2 -37.76 -54.56 -2.45
N ALA A 3 -36.64 -53.85 -2.37
CA ALA A 3 -36.47 -52.74 -1.43
C ALA A 3 -37.32 -51.55 -1.90
N THR A 4 -38.29 -51.13 -1.09
CA THR A 4 -39.08 -49.91 -1.30
C THR A 4 -38.16 -48.69 -1.26
N PRO A 5 -38.21 -47.78 -2.25
CA PRO A 5 -37.40 -46.58 -2.21
C PRO A 5 -37.84 -45.69 -1.04
N PRO A 6 -36.91 -45.06 -0.29
CA PRO A 6 -37.28 -44.21 0.83
C PRO A 6 -38.14 -43.03 0.33
N ASN A 7 -39.27 -42.82 0.99
CA ASN A 7 -40.17 -41.71 0.73
C ASN A 7 -39.45 -40.40 1.09
N GLN A 8 -38.81 -39.77 0.09
CA GLN A 8 -38.09 -38.52 0.29
C GLN A 8 -39.07 -37.43 0.72
N SER A 9 -38.97 -37.00 1.99
CA SER A 9 -39.85 -35.96 2.52
C SER A 9 -39.67 -34.66 1.72
N ARG A 10 -40.79 -34.00 1.39
CA ARG A 10 -40.78 -32.72 0.68
C ARG A 10 -39.94 -31.67 1.43
N ALA A 11 -39.93 -31.73 2.76
CA ALA A 11 -39.11 -30.89 3.63
C ALA A 11 -37.60 -31.06 3.37
N ALA A 12 -37.12 -32.30 3.20
CA ALA A 12 -35.71 -32.55 2.89
C ALA A 12 -35.31 -31.97 1.52
N ARG A 13 -36.20 -32.02 0.52
CA ARG A 13 -35.97 -31.41 -0.80
C ARG A 13 -35.89 -29.88 -0.74
N TYR A 14 -36.80 -29.25 0.01
CA TYR A 14 -36.77 -27.78 0.18
C TYR A 14 -35.55 -27.33 0.99
N ALA A 15 -35.18 -28.04 2.06
CA ALA A 15 -33.97 -27.76 2.83
C ALA A 15 -32.70 -27.89 1.96
N PHE A 16 -32.62 -28.93 1.12
CA PHE A 16 -31.52 -29.11 0.18
C PHE A 16 -31.44 -27.97 -0.85
N MET A 17 -32.58 -27.57 -1.44
CA MET A 17 -32.61 -26.44 -2.38
C MET A 17 -32.21 -25.12 -1.71
N LEU A 18 -32.59 -24.89 -0.46
CA LEU A 18 -32.19 -23.70 0.30
C LEU A 18 -30.68 -23.68 0.52
N VAL A 19 -30.11 -24.79 1.00
CA VAL A 19 -28.66 -24.91 1.21
C VAL A 19 -27.91 -24.74 -0.10
N LEU A 20 -28.39 -25.36 -1.19
CA LEU A 20 -27.79 -25.22 -2.51
C LEU A 20 -27.85 -23.77 -3.01
N GLY A 21 -28.98 -23.09 -2.84
CA GLY A 21 -29.15 -21.69 -3.20
C GLY A 21 -28.22 -20.76 -2.43
N VAL A 22 -28.07 -20.99 -1.11
CA VAL A 22 -27.12 -20.24 -0.27
C VAL A 22 -25.67 -20.49 -0.70
N LEU A 23 -25.31 -21.75 -0.99
CA LEU A 23 -23.98 -22.11 -1.48
C LEU A 23 -23.66 -21.41 -2.80
N ILE A 24 -24.57 -21.48 -3.77
CA ILE A 24 -24.41 -20.81 -5.06
C ILE A 24 -24.30 -19.30 -4.85
N GLY A 25 -25.19 -18.70 -4.06
CA GLY A 25 -25.17 -17.27 -3.77
C GLY A 25 -23.85 -16.81 -3.15
N LEU A 26 -23.30 -17.59 -2.21
CA LEU A 26 -22.02 -17.29 -1.58
C LEU A 26 -20.85 -17.36 -2.57
N ILE A 27 -20.81 -18.41 -3.41
CA ILE A 27 -19.80 -18.56 -4.46
C ILE A 27 -19.87 -17.38 -5.43
N THR A 28 -21.07 -17.04 -5.94
CA THR A 28 -21.26 -15.93 -6.87
C THR A 28 -20.84 -14.60 -6.25
N THR A 29 -21.21 -14.36 -4.98
CA THR A 29 -20.84 -13.12 -4.28
C THR A 29 -19.33 -12.97 -4.15
N VAL A 30 -18.62 -14.04 -3.75
CA VAL A 30 -17.16 -14.02 -3.65
C VAL A 30 -16.51 -13.80 -5.02
N MET A 31 -16.99 -14.45 -6.08
CA MET A 31 -16.44 -14.28 -7.43
C MET A 31 -16.61 -12.85 -7.95
N VAL A 32 -17.79 -12.24 -7.73
CA VAL A 32 -18.03 -10.84 -8.08
C VAL A 32 -17.13 -9.91 -7.27
N ALA A 33 -17.03 -10.12 -5.95
CA ALA A 33 -16.16 -9.32 -5.10
C ALA A 33 -14.69 -9.41 -5.54
N ARG A 34 -14.22 -10.61 -5.90
CA ARG A 34 -12.86 -10.83 -6.43
C ARG A 34 -12.66 -10.15 -7.79
N ALA A 35 -13.64 -10.21 -8.68
CA ALA A 35 -13.56 -9.54 -9.98
C ALA A 35 -13.52 -8.01 -9.83
N LEU A 36 -14.27 -7.44 -8.89
CA LEU A 36 -14.22 -6.02 -8.56
C LEU A 36 -12.90 -5.62 -7.91
N GLN A 37 -12.36 -6.45 -7.00
CA GLN A 37 -11.03 -6.23 -6.41
C GLN A 37 -9.93 -6.29 -7.47
N ALA A 38 -9.98 -7.23 -8.41
CA ALA A 38 -8.99 -7.34 -9.49
C ALA A 38 -9.00 -6.14 -10.44
N ARG A 39 -10.11 -5.39 -10.51
CA ARG A 39 -10.19 -4.12 -11.26
C ARG A 39 -9.64 -2.93 -10.48
N ARG A 40 -9.52 -3.04 -9.16
CA ARG A 40 -8.86 -2.03 -8.33
C ARG A 40 -7.37 -2.27 -8.45
N ASP A 41 -6.66 -1.34 -9.06
CA ASP A 41 -5.20 -1.38 -9.07
C ASP A 41 -4.70 -1.16 -7.64
N PRO A 42 -4.06 -2.15 -6.99
CA PRO A 42 -3.54 -2.00 -5.63
C PRO A 42 -2.22 -1.23 -5.61
N LEU A 43 -1.62 -0.94 -6.78
CA LEU A 43 -0.29 -0.36 -6.89
C LEU A 43 -0.15 1.01 -6.22
N PRO A 44 -1.02 2.01 -6.45
CA PRO A 44 -0.90 3.32 -5.80
C PRO A 44 -0.93 3.22 -4.27
N ASP A 45 -1.90 2.47 -3.73
CA ASP A 45 -2.05 2.28 -2.29
C ASP A 45 -0.83 1.56 -1.70
N SER A 46 -0.38 0.50 -2.37
CA SER A 46 0.79 -0.29 -1.93
C SER A 46 2.06 0.54 -1.96
N LEU A 47 2.27 1.35 -3.00
CA LEU A 47 3.42 2.25 -3.10
C LEU A 47 3.44 3.24 -1.93
N MET A 48 2.31 3.87 -1.64
CA MET A 48 2.20 4.80 -0.51
C MET A 48 2.40 4.11 0.84
N GLN A 49 1.95 2.87 0.99
CA GLN A 49 2.18 2.06 2.19
C GLN A 49 3.67 1.79 2.42
N VAL A 50 4.41 1.46 1.35
CA VAL A 50 5.85 1.16 1.43
C VAL A 50 6.65 2.45 1.67
N LEU A 51 6.30 3.56 1.00
CA LEU A 51 6.90 4.87 1.26
C LEU A 51 6.74 5.27 2.73
N ASP A 52 5.53 5.16 3.29
CA ASP A 52 5.24 5.46 4.70
C ASP A 52 5.99 4.53 5.65
N TYR A 53 6.08 3.23 5.34
CA TYR A 53 6.89 2.28 6.10
C TYR A 53 8.37 2.71 6.18
N GLN A 54 8.99 3.03 5.03
CA GLN A 54 10.39 3.47 4.99
C GLN A 54 10.59 4.81 5.70
N LEU A 55 9.64 5.74 5.56
CA LEU A 55 9.69 7.05 6.21
C LEU A 55 9.55 6.95 7.74
N ARG A 56 8.70 6.07 8.26
CA ARG A 56 8.64 5.82 9.70
C ARG A 56 9.96 5.28 10.22
N ALA A 57 10.52 4.30 9.50
CA ALA A 57 11.75 3.59 9.90
C ALA A 57 13.04 4.41 9.78
N LEU A 58 13.00 5.59 9.14
CA LEU A 58 14.08 6.59 9.12
C LEU A 58 14.51 7.09 10.50
N GLN A 59 13.66 6.89 11.50
CA GLN A 59 13.97 7.14 12.90
C GLN A 59 13.45 5.95 13.71
N PRO A 60 14.34 5.12 14.28
CA PRO A 60 13.92 3.99 15.08
C PRO A 60 13.21 4.47 16.36
N PRO A 61 12.33 3.63 16.93
CA PRO A 61 11.64 3.96 18.16
C PRO A 61 12.63 4.17 19.32
N PRO A 62 12.23 4.92 20.37
CA PRO A 62 13.05 5.10 21.55
C PRO A 62 13.46 3.76 22.15
N GLY A 63 14.75 3.57 22.42
CA GLY A 63 15.30 2.34 22.99
C GLY A 63 15.86 1.34 21.96
N GLU A 64 15.61 1.53 20.66
CA GLU A 64 16.26 0.73 19.62
C GLU A 64 17.58 1.35 19.15
N ALA A 65 18.58 0.50 18.92
CA ALA A 65 19.87 0.92 18.38
C ALA A 65 19.69 1.39 16.94
N CYS A 66 20.21 2.59 16.65
CA CYS A 66 20.17 3.13 15.30
C CYS A 66 21.50 2.89 14.59
N VAL A 67 21.42 2.31 13.39
CA VAL A 67 22.58 2.05 12.52
C VAL A 67 22.57 3.04 11.35
N PRO A 68 23.52 4.00 11.26
CA PRO A 68 23.52 5.04 10.23
C PRO A 68 23.48 4.48 8.79
N ALA A 69 24.18 3.38 8.53
CA ALA A 69 24.18 2.72 7.22
C ALA A 69 22.78 2.20 6.84
N GLN A 70 22.00 1.68 7.80
CA GLN A 70 20.62 1.28 7.54
C GLN A 70 19.75 2.50 7.22
N GLN A 71 19.97 3.63 7.89
CA GLN A 71 19.21 4.86 7.62
C GLN A 71 19.53 5.44 6.24
N GLN A 72 20.78 5.37 5.80
CA GLN A 72 21.17 5.71 4.42
C GLN A 72 20.48 4.79 3.41
N ALA A 73 20.46 3.47 3.65
CA ALA A 73 19.76 2.53 2.78
C ALA A 73 18.25 2.82 2.69
N ARG A 74 17.62 3.26 3.78
CA ARG A 74 16.22 3.70 3.79
C ARG A 74 15.98 4.95 2.94
N LEU A 75 16.87 5.95 3.01
CA LEU A 75 16.81 7.11 2.10
C LEU A 75 16.92 6.70 0.63
N GLN A 76 17.80 5.75 0.32
CA GLN A 76 17.92 5.20 -1.03
C GLN A 76 16.65 4.49 -1.48
N SER A 77 16.04 3.68 -0.61
CA SER A 77 14.76 3.04 -0.91
C SER A 77 13.66 4.06 -1.18
N LEU A 78 13.54 5.12 -0.37
CA LEU A 78 12.59 6.20 -0.60
C LEU A 78 12.81 6.90 -1.94
N ARG A 79 14.09 7.15 -2.31
CA ARG A 79 14.43 7.81 -3.58
C ARG A 79 13.97 7.00 -4.78
N LEU A 80 14.18 5.67 -4.75
CA LEU A 80 13.74 4.76 -5.81
C LEU A 80 12.22 4.67 -5.89
N LEU A 81 11.53 4.55 -4.74
CA LEU A 81 10.07 4.52 -4.70
C LEU A 81 9.44 5.83 -5.19
N ALA A 82 10.11 6.97 -4.99
CA ALA A 82 9.64 8.26 -5.48
C ALA A 82 9.72 8.41 -7.01
N ASP A 83 10.52 7.59 -7.70
CA ASP A 83 10.51 7.54 -9.18
C ASP A 83 9.28 6.82 -9.73
N GLU A 84 8.59 6.04 -8.89
CA GLU A 84 7.40 5.27 -9.27
C GLU A 84 6.08 6.04 -9.08
N LEU A 85 6.11 7.28 -8.56
CA LEU A 85 4.89 8.01 -8.22
C LEU A 85 4.01 8.32 -9.44
N GLU A 86 4.56 8.89 -10.49
CA GLU A 86 3.79 9.18 -11.72
C GLU A 86 3.26 7.91 -12.40
N PRO A 87 4.08 6.86 -12.67
CA PRO A 87 3.58 5.66 -13.34
C PRO A 87 2.61 4.84 -12.46
N ALA A 88 2.78 4.81 -11.14
CA ALA A 88 1.86 4.10 -10.25
C ALA A 88 0.49 4.78 -10.16
N PHE A 89 0.41 6.09 -10.42
CA PHE A 89 -0.83 6.87 -10.35
C PHE A 89 -1.33 7.23 -11.75
N ALA A 90 -1.48 6.28 -12.67
CA ALA A 90 -1.75 6.54 -14.10
C ALA A 90 -2.81 7.62 -14.45
N GLN A 91 -3.86 7.80 -13.62
CA GLN A 91 -4.88 8.85 -13.85
C GLN A 91 -4.47 10.23 -13.32
N THR A 92 -3.75 10.27 -12.20
CA THR A 92 -3.37 11.52 -11.50
C THR A 92 -1.94 11.95 -11.85
N GLY A 93 -1.09 11.02 -12.27
CA GLY A 93 0.31 11.22 -12.60
C GLY A 93 0.54 12.10 -13.82
N GLU A 94 -0.47 12.23 -14.70
CA GLU A 94 -0.45 13.17 -15.82
C GLU A 94 -0.78 14.62 -15.38
N ASP A 95 -1.28 14.82 -14.15
CA ASP A 95 -1.51 16.16 -13.61
C ASP A 95 -0.17 16.85 -13.34
N ARG A 96 0.01 18.02 -13.95
CA ARG A 96 1.21 18.85 -13.78
C ARG A 96 1.53 19.14 -12.32
N ARG A 97 0.53 19.43 -11.48
CA ARG A 97 0.71 19.69 -10.04
C ARG A 97 1.16 18.44 -9.31
N PHE A 98 0.66 17.26 -9.69
CA PHE A 98 1.11 16.00 -9.11
C PHE A 98 2.59 15.77 -9.43
N GLY A 99 2.99 15.93 -10.70
CA GLY A 99 4.38 15.84 -11.13
C GLY A 99 5.30 16.84 -10.42
N GLU A 100 4.83 18.07 -10.15
CA GLU A 100 5.58 19.06 -9.36
C GLU A 100 5.84 18.60 -7.93
N HIS A 101 4.82 18.05 -7.25
CA HIS A 101 4.97 17.51 -5.89
C HIS A 101 5.85 16.25 -5.86
N ALA A 102 5.69 15.34 -6.83
CA ALA A 102 6.55 14.17 -6.96
C ALA A 102 8.02 14.58 -7.19
N GLN A 103 8.25 15.58 -8.05
CA GLN A 103 9.58 16.13 -8.26
C GLN A 103 10.14 16.80 -7.00
N ALA A 104 9.33 17.56 -6.26
CA ALA A 104 9.76 18.17 -5.01
C ALA A 104 10.23 17.12 -3.99
N LEU A 105 9.52 15.98 -3.89
CA LEU A 105 9.94 14.86 -3.05
C LEU A 105 11.28 14.27 -3.52
N ARG A 106 11.46 14.02 -4.82
CA ARG A 106 12.73 13.52 -5.37
C ARG A 106 13.89 14.46 -5.10
N VAL A 107 13.68 15.77 -5.22
CA VAL A 107 14.68 16.80 -4.91
C VAL A 107 15.04 16.78 -3.43
N ALA A 108 14.05 16.75 -2.53
CA ALA A 108 14.29 16.68 -1.09
C ALA A 108 15.09 15.42 -0.70
N LEU A 109 14.77 14.27 -1.29
CA LEU A 109 15.49 13.02 -1.08
C LEU A 109 16.92 13.07 -1.61
N ALA A 110 17.13 13.61 -2.81
CA ALA A 110 18.47 13.78 -3.38
C ALA A 110 19.35 14.70 -2.52
N GLN A 111 18.80 15.81 -2.03
CA GLN A 111 19.50 16.71 -1.11
C GLN A 111 19.84 16.02 0.21
N ALA A 112 18.89 15.28 0.80
CA ALA A 112 19.13 14.50 2.01
C ALA A 112 20.22 13.45 1.83
N GLN A 113 20.29 12.79 0.67
CA GLN A 113 21.35 11.83 0.34
C GLN A 113 22.71 12.51 0.21
N ALA A 114 22.78 13.64 -0.50
CA ALA A 114 24.02 14.40 -0.68
C ALA A 114 24.63 14.87 0.65
N GLN A 115 23.78 15.28 1.60
CA GLN A 115 24.18 15.68 2.95
C GLN A 115 24.73 14.52 3.81
N ARG A 116 24.47 13.26 3.41
CA ARG A 116 24.80 12.05 4.19
C ARG A 116 25.97 11.24 3.67
N SER A 117 26.83 11.86 2.87
CA SER A 117 28.11 11.31 2.43
C SER A 117 29.09 10.98 3.58
N ALA A 118 28.87 11.49 4.80
CA ALA A 118 29.57 11.09 6.03
C ALA A 118 28.60 10.46 7.05
N PRO A 119 28.94 9.33 7.70
CA PRO A 119 28.09 8.68 8.69
C PRO A 119 28.02 9.55 9.95
N SER A 120 27.07 10.47 9.95
CA SER A 120 26.69 11.28 11.10
C SER A 120 25.68 10.51 11.94
N SER A 121 25.66 10.84 13.23
CA SER A 121 24.78 10.23 14.23
C SER A 121 23.32 10.16 13.77
N CYS A 122 22.57 9.21 14.32
CA CYS A 122 21.18 9.04 13.94
C CYS A 122 20.28 10.25 14.25
N ALA A 123 20.70 11.09 15.19
CA ALA A 123 20.02 12.35 15.50
C ALA A 123 19.90 13.27 14.27
N ALA A 124 20.86 13.23 13.36
CA ALA A 124 20.81 14.05 12.16
C ALA A 124 19.70 13.62 11.18
N PHE A 125 19.06 12.43 11.34
CA PHE A 125 17.98 11.98 10.43
C PHE A 125 16.63 12.56 10.83
N VAL A 126 16.52 13.12 12.05
CA VAL A 126 15.30 13.79 12.54
C VAL A 126 14.88 14.96 11.65
N PRO A 127 15.74 15.96 11.35
CA PRO A 127 15.35 17.06 10.47
C PRO A 127 15.05 16.60 9.05
N ILE A 128 15.79 15.60 8.53
CA ILE A 128 15.56 15.00 7.21
C ILE A 128 14.18 14.36 7.13
N LYS A 129 13.83 13.52 8.12
CA LYS A 129 12.52 12.87 8.21
C LYS A 129 11.40 13.90 8.26
N ARG A 130 11.58 14.99 9.00
CA ARG A 130 10.61 16.10 9.06
C ARG A 130 10.40 16.75 7.71
N GLN A 131 11.47 17.15 7.03
CA GLN A 131 11.39 17.80 5.72
C GLN A 131 10.75 16.90 4.65
N ILE A 132 11.08 15.60 4.64
CA ILE A 132 10.44 14.63 3.75
C ILE A 132 8.94 14.52 4.09
N SER A 133 8.58 14.44 5.37
CA SER A 133 7.18 14.36 5.82
C SER A 133 6.36 15.59 5.40
N GLU A 134 6.95 16.79 5.48
CA GLU A 134 6.31 18.03 5.01
C GLU A 134 6.06 18.00 3.50
N THR A 135 7.01 17.45 2.73
CA THR A 135 6.87 17.28 1.27
C THR A 135 5.77 16.27 0.94
N CYS A 136 5.70 15.16 1.67
CA CYS A 136 4.61 14.19 1.56
C CYS A 136 3.24 14.83 1.87
N GLN A 137 3.16 15.64 2.92
CA GLN A 137 1.94 16.37 3.28
C GLN A 137 1.53 17.40 2.23
N ALA A 138 2.48 18.06 1.58
CA ALA A 138 2.20 19.00 0.50
C ALA A 138 1.47 18.34 -0.66
N CYS A 139 1.95 17.17 -1.10
CA CYS A 139 1.25 16.37 -2.11
C CYS A 139 -0.14 15.92 -1.62
N HIS A 140 -0.21 15.37 -0.39
CA HIS A 140 -1.48 14.86 0.15
C HIS A 140 -2.56 15.92 0.33
N ARG A 141 -2.20 17.18 0.63
CA ARG A 141 -3.20 18.26 0.71
C ARG A 141 -3.94 18.49 -0.59
N ASP A 142 -3.31 18.20 -1.72
CA ASP A 142 -3.86 18.45 -3.04
C ASP A 142 -4.55 17.21 -3.65
N PHE A 143 -4.13 16.00 -3.26
CA PHE A 143 -4.47 14.76 -3.95
C PHE A 143 -5.05 13.63 -3.08
N ARG A 144 -5.28 13.86 -1.77
CA ARG A 144 -5.86 12.89 -0.84
C ARG A 144 -7.07 13.46 -0.12
#